data_AF-A0A658NJR3-F1
#
_entry.id   AF-A0A658NJR3-F1
#
_cell.length_a   1.000
_cell.length_b   1.000
_cell.length_c   1.000
_cell.angle_alpha   90.00
_cell.angle_beta   90.00
_cell.angle_gamma   90.00
#
_symmetry.space_group_name_H-M   'P 1'
#
loop_
_entity.id
_entity.type
_entity.pdbx_description
1 polymer ?
#
loop_
_entity_poly.entity_id
_entity_poly.type
_entity_poly.pdbx_seq_one_letter_code
_entity_poly.pdbx_strand_id
1 'polypeptide(L)' 'SGEFLAGIFDVLGQVVEPEVSTGHLDSWIERELGLRQMVSGSKGYMGFKYSSCISLNDEVVHGIPSATRLVSAGDIVKID' A
#
# COMPACT_ATOMS: atom_id res chain seq x y z
N SER A 1 -17.92 5.06 1.03
CA SER A 1 -16.76 4.15 0.91
C SER A 1 -15.69 4.74 -0.01
N GLY A 2 -16.02 5.19 -1.23
CA GLY A 2 -15.04 5.77 -2.16
C GLY A 2 -14.40 7.09 -1.72
N GLU A 3 -15.16 7.99 -1.09
CA GLU A 3 -14.63 9.29 -0.59
C GLU A 3 -13.50 9.11 0.44
N PHE A 4 -13.68 8.20 1.40
CA PHE A 4 -12.65 7.91 2.40
C PHE A 4 -11.39 7.30 1.78
N LEU A 5 -11.56 6.42 0.79
CA LEU A 5 -10.43 5.84 0.06
C LEU A 5 -9.66 6.91 -0.71
N ALA A 6 -10.36 7.80 -1.42
CA ALA A 6 -9.74 8.91 -2.13
C ALA A 6 -8.91 9.80 -1.19
N GLY A 7 -9.44 10.11 0.00
CA GLY A 7 -8.70 10.87 1.01
C GLY A 7 -7.46 10.17 1.56
N ILE A 8 -7.37 8.83 1.52
CA ILE A 8 -6.13 8.11 1.83
C ILE A 8 -5.12 8.29 0.69
N PHE A 9 -5.55 8.16 -0.56
CA PHE A 9 -4.68 8.36 -1.73
C PHE A 9 -4.11 9.77 -1.84
N ASP A 10 -4.88 10.80 -1.45
CA ASP A 10 -4.41 12.19 -1.41
C ASP A 10 -3.17 12.37 -0.50
N VAL A 11 -3.09 11.61 0.59
CA VAL A 11 -1.97 11.66 1.53
C VAL A 11 -0.88 10.64 1.16
N LEU A 12 -1.25 9.49 0.60
CA LEU A 12 -0.34 8.41 0.24
C LEU A 12 0.78 8.88 -0.70
N GLY A 13 0.48 9.80 -1.62
CA GLY A 13 1.47 10.40 -2.51
C GLY A 13 2.62 11.14 -1.80
N GLN A 14 2.44 11.56 -0.54
CA GLN A 14 3.47 12.20 0.27
C GLN A 14 4.36 11.19 1.02
N VAL A 15 3.95 9.92 1.06
CA VAL A 15 4.61 8.86 1.84
C VAL A 15 5.41 7.92 0.93
N VAL A 16 5.05 7.84 -0.35
CA VAL A 16 5.79 7.07 -1.36
C VAL A 16 7.04 7.85 -1.76
N GLU A 17 8.15 7.55 -1.08
CA GLU A 17 9.46 8.14 -1.33
C GLU A 17 10.55 7.07 -1.49
N PRO A 18 11.70 7.39 -2.12
CA PRO A 18 12.82 6.45 -2.22
C PRO A 18 13.28 5.93 -0.84
N GLU A 19 13.83 4.72 -0.83
CA GLU A 19 14.31 4.00 0.36
C GLU A 19 13.22 3.54 1.34
N VAL A 20 11.95 3.85 1.09
CA VAL A 20 10.84 3.27 1.85
C VAL A 20 10.53 1.87 1.33
N SER A 21 10.35 0.91 2.25
CA SER A 21 9.95 -0.44 1.89
C SER A 21 8.44 -0.53 1.59
N THR A 22 8.06 -1.38 0.65
CA THR A 22 6.64 -1.68 0.38
C THR A 22 5.93 -2.20 1.64
N GLY A 23 6.62 -2.92 2.53
CA GLY A 23 6.08 -3.33 3.83
C GLY A 23 5.80 -2.16 4.80
N HIS A 24 6.61 -1.09 4.75
CA HIS A 24 6.34 0.13 5.49
C HIS A 24 5.09 0.86 4.96
N LEU A 25 4.97 0.96 3.63
CA LEU A 25 3.78 1.55 2.99
C LEU A 25 2.51 0.79 3.38
N ASP A 26 2.52 -0.55 3.36
CA ASP A 26 1.36 -1.35 3.77
C ASP A 26 0.99 -1.13 5.26
N SER A 27 2.00 -1.06 6.13
CA SER A 27 1.79 -0.77 7.56
C SER A 27 1.21 0.63 7.78
N TRP A 28 1.63 1.61 6.98
CA TRP A 28 1.08 2.96 6.99
C TRP A 28 -0.38 2.96 6.54
N ILE A 29 -0.70 2.26 5.44
CA ILE A 29 -2.07 2.13 4.91
C ILE A 29 -2.97 1.48 5.96
N GLU A 30 -2.53 0.40 6.60
CA GLU A 30 -3.28 -0.28 7.66
C GLU A 30 -3.61 0.67 8.83
N ARG A 31 -2.64 1.49 9.23
CA ARG A 31 -2.85 2.48 10.28
C ARG A 31 -3.87 3.55 9.87
N GLU A 32 -3.78 4.08 8.65
CA GLU A 32 -4.71 5.10 8.17
C GLU A 32 -6.15 4.59 8.04
N LEU A 33 -6.32 3.33 7.64
CA LEU A 33 -7.62 2.65 7.67
C LEU A 33 -8.15 2.56 9.10
N GLY A 34 -7.32 2.12 10.05
CA GLY A 34 -7.69 2.02 11.47
C GLY A 34 -8.13 3.36 12.08
N LEU A 35 -7.42 4.45 11.77
CA LEU A 35 -7.80 5.82 12.22
C LEU A 35 -9.19 6.25 11.72
N ARG A 36 -9.62 5.71 10.57
CA ARG A 36 -10.93 5.98 9.96
C ARG A 36 -11.98 4.91 10.28
N GLN A 37 -11.67 3.99 11.20
CA GLN A 37 -12.53 2.84 11.55
C GLN A 37 -12.88 1.98 10.31
N MET A 38 -11.95 1.90 9.36
CA MET A 38 -12.04 1.08 8.16
C MET A 38 -11.13 -0.14 8.29
N VAL A 39 -11.44 -1.18 7.51
CA VAL A 39 -10.62 -2.39 7.39
C VAL A 39 -10.29 -2.63 5.92
N SER A 40 -9.15 -3.27 5.65
CA SER A 40 -8.78 -3.67 4.30
C SER A 40 -9.70 -4.78 3.79
N GLY A 41 -10.11 -4.68 2.52
CA GLY A 41 -10.80 -5.77 1.83
C GLY A 41 -9.87 -6.90 1.39
N SER A 42 -8.58 -6.62 1.24
CA SER A 42 -7.56 -7.57 0.81
C SER A 42 -7.06 -8.43 1.98
N LYS A 43 -6.92 -7.84 3.17
CA LYS A 43 -6.40 -8.55 4.35
C LYS A 43 -7.35 -9.65 4.80
N GLY A 44 -6.85 -10.89 4.80
CA GLY A 44 -7.60 -12.09 5.15
C GLY A 44 -8.30 -12.76 3.96
N TYR A 45 -8.40 -12.09 2.81
CA TYR A 45 -8.99 -12.69 1.61
C TYR A 45 -8.11 -13.82 1.08
N MET A 46 -8.64 -15.05 1.04
CA MET A 46 -7.91 -16.26 0.61
C MET A 46 -6.53 -16.44 1.29
N GLY A 47 -6.40 -15.99 2.54
CA GLY A 47 -5.14 -16.07 3.30
C GLY A 47 -4.10 -14.99 2.96
N PHE A 48 -4.46 -13.99 2.16
CA PHE A 48 -3.62 -12.81 1.94
C PHE A 48 -3.42 -12.05 3.25
N LYS A 49 -2.17 -11.66 3.54
CA LYS A 49 -1.76 -11.22 4.90
C LYS A 49 -1.72 -9.70 5.07
N TYR A 50 -1.71 -8.96 3.98
CA TYR A 50 -1.43 -7.54 3.96
C TYR A 50 -2.67 -6.71 3.67
N SER A 51 -2.62 -5.42 4.00
CA SER A 51 -3.73 -4.50 3.83
C SER A 51 -3.87 -3.98 2.39
N SER A 52 -2.79 -4.05 1.62
CA SER A 52 -2.68 -3.55 0.25
C SER A 52 -1.82 -4.46 -0.62
N CYS A 53 -2.00 -4.35 -1.93
CA CYS A 53 -1.09 -4.86 -2.95
C CYS A 53 -0.21 -3.72 -3.44
N ILE A 54 1.12 -3.93 -3.47
CA ILE A 54 2.07 -2.91 -3.93
C ILE A 54 2.98 -3.52 -4.99
N SER A 55 2.82 -3.06 -6.22
CA SER A 55 3.50 -3.58 -7.40
C SER A 55 4.41 -2.53 -8.03
N LEU A 56 5.70 -2.84 -8.10
CA LEU A 56 6.72 -1.96 -8.67
C LEU A 56 7.00 -2.32 -10.14
N ASN A 57 7.07 -1.30 -11.00
CA ASN A 57 7.53 -1.40 -12.39
C ASN A 57 6.75 -2.46 -13.21
N ASP A 58 7.41 -3.56 -13.59
CA ASP A 58 6.90 -4.65 -14.42
C ASP A 58 6.01 -5.64 -13.65
N GLU A 59 5.97 -5.56 -12.31
CA GLU A 59 5.05 -6.35 -11.50
C GLU A 59 3.60 -5.99 -11.88
N VAL A 60 2.83 -6.96 -12.38
CA VAL A 60 1.54 -6.68 -13.03
C VAL A 60 0.49 -6.23 -12.02
N VAL A 61 0.16 -7.09 -11.04
CA VAL A 61 -0.79 -6.87 -9.95
C VAL A 61 -0.41 -7.74 -8.75
N HIS A 62 -1.06 -7.51 -7.60
CA HIS A 62 -0.94 -8.34 -6.39
C HIS A 62 0.49 -8.46 -5.85
N GLY A 63 1.32 -7.43 -6.03
CA GLY A 63 2.64 -7.37 -5.42
C GLY A 63 2.52 -7.48 -3.89
N ILE A 64 3.29 -8.39 -3.31
CA ILE A 64 3.24 -8.69 -1.88
C ILE A 64 4.14 -7.71 -1.14
N PRO A 65 3.60 -6.92 -0.18
CA PRO A 65 4.42 -6.03 0.63
C PRO A 65 5.56 -6.77 1.32
N SER A 66 6.75 -6.16 1.30
CA SER A 66 7.98 -6.73 1.85
C SER A 66 8.84 -5.67 2.51
N ALA A 67 9.44 -6.01 3.65
CA ALA A 67 10.38 -5.15 4.37
C ALA A 67 11.70 -4.93 3.61
N THR A 68 12.03 -5.80 2.65
CA THR A 68 13.28 -5.73 1.86
C THR A 68 13.10 -5.17 0.46
N ARG A 69 11.84 -4.99 0.01
CA ARG A 69 11.54 -4.41 -1.30
C ARG A 69 11.40 -2.91 -1.16
N LEU A 70 12.47 -2.18 -1.48
CA LEU A 70 12.56 -0.73 -1.39
C LEU A 70 12.08 -0.06 -2.69
N VAL A 71 11.42 1.08 -2.55
CA VAL A 71 11.11 2.00 -3.65
C VAL A 71 12.38 2.76 -4.00
N SER A 72 12.70 2.86 -5.29
CA SER A 72 13.83 3.63 -5.81
C SER A 72 13.35 4.89 -6.53
N ALA A 73 14.23 5.88 -6.63
CA ALA A 73 13.94 7.06 -7.44
C ALA A 73 13.72 6.65 -8.91
N GLY A 74 12.56 7.03 -9.47
CA GLY A 74 12.15 6.67 -10.83
C GLY A 74 11.30 5.41 -10.93
N ASP A 75 11.06 4.68 -9.84
CA ASP A 75 10.13 3.56 -9.84
C ASP A 75 8.70 4.03 -10.09
N ILE A 76 7.94 3.23 -10.85
CA ILE A 76 6.50 3.36 -10.96
C ILE A 76 5.87 2.42 -9.92
N VAL A 77 5.11 2.99 -8.99
CA VAL A 77 4.48 2.27 -7.88
C VAL A 77 2.97 2.17 -8.11
N LYS A 78 2.44 0.96 -8.22
CA LYS A 78 1.00 0.68 -8.25
C LYS A 78 0.56 0.20 -6.87
N ILE A 79 -0.49 0.81 -6.32
CA ILE A 79 -1.04 0.48 -4.99
C ILE A 79 -2.54 0.25 -5.12
N ASP A 80 -3.00 -0.89 -4.60
CA ASP A 80 -4.41 -1.32 -4.51
C ASP A 80 -4.76 -1.76 -3.08
#